data_AF-A0A3C1UJR0-F1
#
_entry.id   AF-A0A3C1UJR0-F1
#
_cell.length_a   1.000
_cell.length_b   1.000
_cell.length_c   1.000
_cell.angle_alpha   90.00
_cell.angle_beta   90.00
_cell.angle_gamma   90.00
#
_symmetry.space_group_name_H-M   'P 1'
#
loop_
_entity.id
_entity.type
_entity.pdbx_description
1 polymer ?
#
loop_
_entity_poly.entity_id
_entity_poly.type
_entity_poly.pdbx_seq_one_letter_code
_entity_poly.pdbx_strand_id
1 'polypeptide(L)'
;NTAEEAIQFTRRIPSPAFKIILDVKAMCSMGKPIADIIRESWPAFAYFHANDANLKGPGFGDVDFVPIASALKEVGYQGYVSVEVFKFEEGPEVIARQSLDYLKKTFA
;
A
#
# COMPACT_ATOMS: atom_id res chain seq x y z
N ASN A 1 -13.39 -9.72 0.43
CA ASN A 1 -12.74 -8.49 -0.07
C ASN A 1 -11.23 -8.63 -0.02
N THR A 2 -10.63 -9.17 -1.08
CA THR A 2 -9.17 -9.35 -1.19
C THR A 2 -8.63 -8.76 -2.50
N ALA A 3 -7.30 -8.59 -2.57
CA ALA A 3 -6.63 -8.21 -3.82
C ALA A 3 -6.86 -9.26 -4.93
N GLU A 4 -6.88 -10.55 -4.57
CA GLU A 4 -7.16 -11.64 -5.51
C GLU A 4 -8.55 -11.52 -6.14
N GLU A 5 -9.60 -11.29 -5.33
CA GLU A 5 -10.96 -11.08 -5.84
C GLU A 5 -11.04 -9.88 -6.80
N ALA A 6 -10.36 -8.77 -6.47
CA ALA A 6 -10.29 -7.59 -7.31
C ALA A 6 -9.56 -7.88 -8.64
N ILE A 7 -8.47 -8.65 -8.63
CA ILE A 7 -7.76 -9.09 -9.84
C ILE A 7 -8.64 -10.01 -10.69
N GLN A 8 -9.41 -10.91 -10.08
CA GLN A 8 -10.38 -11.73 -10.81
C GLN A 8 -11.49 -10.87 -11.43
N PHE A 9 -11.89 -9.78 -10.78
CA PHE A 9 -12.85 -8.83 -11.32
C PHE A 9 -12.29 -8.08 -12.54
N THR A 10 -11.04 -7.60 -12.49
CA THR A 10 -10.45 -6.89 -13.65
C THR A 10 -10.34 -7.78 -14.88
N ARG A 11 -10.09 -9.08 -14.72
CA ARG A 11 -10.03 -10.06 -15.83
C ARG A 11 -11.33 -10.19 -16.63
N ARG A 12 -12.48 -9.77 -16.07
CA ARG A 12 -13.77 -9.77 -16.78
C ARG A 12 -13.82 -8.74 -17.92
N ILE A 13 -12.95 -7.72 -17.86
CA ILE A 13 -12.81 -6.70 -18.89
C ILE A 13 -11.32 -6.68 -19.30
N PRO A 14 -10.94 -7.35 -20.42
CA PRO A 14 -9.54 -7.53 -20.80
C PRO A 14 -8.93 -6.24 -21.33
N SER A 15 -8.59 -5.33 -20.42
CA SER A 15 -7.94 -4.05 -20.71
C SER A 15 -6.66 -3.93 -19.89
N PRO A 16 -5.50 -3.64 -20.53
CA PRO A 16 -4.26 -3.40 -19.79
C PRO A 16 -4.31 -2.16 -18.90
N ALA A 17 -5.27 -1.26 -19.15
CA ALA A 17 -5.49 -0.05 -18.35
C ALA A 17 -6.35 -0.29 -17.10
N PHE A 18 -7.05 -1.43 -17.01
CA PHE A 18 -7.90 -1.71 -15.85
C PHE A 18 -7.13 -2.51 -14.80
N LYS A 19 -6.51 -1.79 -13.87
CA LYS A 19 -5.68 -2.32 -12.80
C LYS A 19 -6.23 -1.94 -11.43
N ILE A 20 -5.81 -2.65 -10.40
CA ILE A 20 -6.23 -2.38 -9.02
C ILE A 20 -5.29 -1.39 -8.32
N ILE A 21 -5.75 -0.89 -7.18
CA ILE A 21 -4.95 -0.17 -6.19
C ILE A 21 -4.77 -1.11 -4.99
N LEU A 22 -3.54 -1.21 -4.48
CA LEU A 22 -3.29 -1.88 -3.20
C LEU A 22 -3.27 -0.85 -2.07
N ASP A 23 -3.87 -1.20 -0.94
CA ASP A 23 -4.02 -0.35 0.24
C ASP A 23 -3.59 -1.11 1.50
N VAL A 24 -2.64 -0.56 2.25
CA VAL A 24 -2.02 -1.24 3.39
C VAL A 24 -3.03 -1.61 4.47
N LYS A 25 -3.85 -0.67 4.91
CA LYS A 25 -4.88 -0.85 5.95
C LYS A 25 -5.90 -1.89 5.50
N ALA A 26 -6.30 -1.90 4.24
CA ALA A 26 -7.19 -2.92 3.71
C ALA A 26 -6.52 -4.30 3.76
N MET A 27 -5.25 -4.39 3.31
CA MET A 27 -4.47 -5.62 3.31
C MET A 27 -4.22 -6.18 4.72
N CYS A 28 -4.15 -5.35 5.77
CA CYS A 28 -4.06 -5.81 7.16
C CYS A 28 -5.18 -6.78 7.55
N SER A 29 -6.37 -6.68 6.93
CA SER A 29 -7.52 -7.55 7.21
C SER A 29 -7.53 -8.86 6.41
N MET A 30 -6.60 -9.05 5.47
CA MET A 30 -6.60 -10.18 4.53
C MET A 30 -5.95 -11.46 5.09
N GLY A 31 -5.42 -11.44 6.31
CA GLY A 31 -4.84 -12.61 6.97
C GLY A 31 -3.55 -13.16 6.33
N LYS A 32 -2.91 -12.37 5.45
CA LYS A 32 -1.65 -12.69 4.78
C LYS A 32 -0.63 -11.57 5.01
N PRO A 33 0.68 -11.87 5.00
CA PRO A 33 1.70 -10.83 4.99
C PRO A 33 1.53 -9.89 3.78
N ILE A 34 1.63 -8.59 4.01
CA ILE A 34 1.42 -7.57 2.96
C ILE A 34 2.42 -7.73 1.81
N ALA A 35 3.67 -8.07 2.13
CA ALA A 35 4.70 -8.34 1.16
C ALA A 35 4.32 -9.47 0.19
N ASP A 36 3.64 -10.52 0.68
CA ASP A 36 3.20 -11.63 -0.16
C ASP A 36 2.04 -11.22 -1.06
N ILE A 37 1.09 -10.44 -0.54
CA ILE A 37 0.01 -9.88 -1.35
C ILE A 37 0.56 -9.03 -2.51
N ILE A 38 1.60 -8.23 -2.27
CA ILE A 38 2.28 -7.43 -3.31
C ILE A 38 2.86 -8.33 -4.40
N ARG A 39 3.59 -9.38 -4.01
CA ARG A 39 4.19 -10.35 -4.95
C ARG A 39 3.14 -11.10 -5.76
N GLU A 40 2.09 -11.59 -5.09
CA GLU A 40 0.96 -12.29 -5.71
C GLU A 40 0.14 -11.38 -6.65
N SER A 41 0.08 -10.08 -6.35
CA SER A 41 -0.72 -9.10 -7.11
C SER A 41 0.01 -8.49 -8.30
N TRP A 42 1.34 -8.62 -8.38
CA TRP A 42 2.09 -8.08 -9.52
C TRP A 42 1.85 -8.89 -10.80
N PRO A 43 1.69 -8.27 -11.99
CA PRO A 43 1.71 -6.84 -12.33
C PRO A 43 0.31 -6.18 -12.43
N ALA A 44 -0.68 -6.72 -11.71
CA ALA A 44 -2.10 -6.38 -11.84
C ALA A 44 -2.53 -5.10 -11.08
N PHE A 45 -1.65 -4.49 -10.28
CA PHE A 45 -1.90 -3.19 -9.66
C PHE A 45 -1.11 -2.07 -10.33
N ALA A 46 -1.63 -0.84 -10.23
CA ALA A 46 -1.02 0.36 -10.80
C ALA A 46 -0.68 1.45 -9.77
N TYR A 47 -1.25 1.35 -8.56
CA TYR A 47 -1.13 2.37 -7.53
C TYR A 47 -1.08 1.73 -6.14
N PHE A 48 -0.49 2.44 -5.18
CA PHE A 48 -0.28 1.94 -3.83
C PHE A 48 -0.54 3.03 -2.79
N HIS A 49 -1.43 2.75 -1.84
CA HIS A 49 -1.69 3.61 -0.68
C HIS A 49 -0.89 3.13 0.54
N ALA A 50 -0.14 4.06 1.12
CA ALA A 50 0.55 3.91 2.38
C ALA A 50 -0.28 4.53 3.50
N ASN A 51 -0.78 3.68 4.37
CA ASN A 51 -1.53 4.01 5.56
C ASN A 51 -1.29 2.91 6.61
N ASP A 52 -1.86 3.04 7.79
CA ASP A 52 -1.65 2.10 8.90
C ASP A 52 -2.98 1.48 9.37
N ALA A 53 -2.91 0.31 9.99
CA ALA A 53 -4.07 -0.39 10.55
C ALA A 53 -4.85 0.47 11.55
N ASN A 54 -4.18 1.40 12.24
CA ASN A 54 -4.79 2.33 13.19
C ASN A 54 -5.52 3.53 12.55
N LEU A 55 -5.66 3.54 11.21
CA LEU A 55 -6.29 4.58 10.39
C LEU A 55 -5.48 5.88 10.22
N LYS A 56 -4.23 5.91 10.68
CA LYS A 56 -3.29 7.02 10.49
C LYS A 56 -2.32 6.72 9.34
N GLY A 57 -1.39 7.65 9.11
CA GLY A 57 -0.34 7.50 8.11
C GLY A 57 0.77 6.53 8.55
N PRO A 58 1.65 6.14 7.62
CA PRO A 58 2.81 5.31 7.95
C PRO A 58 3.71 6.02 8.98
N GLY A 59 4.26 5.26 9.92
CA GLY A 59 5.06 5.76 11.04
C GLY A 59 4.27 6.19 12.28
N PHE A 60 2.93 6.18 12.22
CA PHE A 60 2.06 6.47 13.39
C PHE A 60 1.48 5.22 14.04
N GLY A 61 1.71 4.04 13.48
CA GLY A 61 1.23 2.76 14.00
C GLY A 61 2.27 1.66 13.86
N ASP A 62 1.80 0.42 13.81
CA ASP A 62 2.63 -0.78 13.97
C ASP A 62 2.90 -1.50 12.64
N VAL A 63 2.40 -0.98 11.51
CA VAL A 63 2.70 -1.61 10.22
C VAL A 63 4.16 -1.37 9.87
N ASP A 64 4.92 -2.45 9.71
CA ASP A 64 6.32 -2.38 9.26
C ASP A 64 6.39 -2.24 7.72
N PHE A 65 6.88 -1.10 7.26
CA PHE A 65 7.05 -0.83 5.83
C PHE A 65 8.35 -1.38 5.23
N VAL A 66 9.31 -1.87 6.02
CA VAL A 66 10.55 -2.47 5.48
C VAL A 66 10.26 -3.66 4.55
N PRO A 67 9.46 -4.68 4.93
CA PRO A 67 9.12 -5.78 4.02
C PRO A 67 8.25 -5.34 2.84
N ILE A 68 7.43 -4.29 3.02
CA ILE A 68 6.61 -3.69 1.95
C ILE A 68 7.51 -3.05 0.89
N ALA A 69 8.48 -2.22 1.32
CA ALA A 69 9.44 -1.58 0.44
C ALA A 69 10.27 -2.60 -0.33
N SER A 70 10.75 -3.66 0.34
CA SER A 70 11.46 -4.77 -0.30
C SER A 70 10.60 -5.44 -1.39
N ALA A 71 9.35 -5.80 -1.07
CA ALA A 71 8.46 -6.45 -2.02
C ALA A 71 8.15 -5.58 -3.25
N LEU A 72 7.89 -4.28 -3.04
CA LEU A 72 7.67 -3.33 -4.16
C LEU A 72 8.91 -3.20 -5.06
N LYS A 73 10.11 -3.17 -4.46
CA LYS A 73 11.38 -3.15 -5.19
C LYS A 73 11.64 -4.45 -5.95
N GLU A 74 11.41 -5.60 -5.32
CA GLU A 74 11.57 -6.94 -5.91
C GLU A 74 10.69 -7.13 -7.15
N VAL A 75 9.43 -6.70 -7.09
CA VAL A 75 8.52 -6.80 -8.23
C VAL A 75 8.78 -5.73 -9.30
N GLY A 76 9.66 -4.76 -9.02
CA GLY A 76 10.01 -3.69 -9.95
C GLY A 76 8.94 -2.61 -10.09
N TYR A 77 8.10 -2.39 -9.07
CA TYR A 77 7.10 -1.32 -9.09
C TYR A 77 7.75 0.06 -9.19
N GLN A 78 7.36 0.86 -10.19
CA GLN A 78 7.89 2.20 -10.46
C GLN A 78 6.85 3.32 -10.21
N GLY A 79 5.69 2.97 -9.63
CA GLY A 79 4.62 3.93 -9.37
C GLY A 79 4.78 4.67 -8.03
N TYR A 80 3.72 5.37 -7.63
CA TYR A 80 3.72 6.13 -6.39
C TYR A 80 3.38 5.26 -5.17
N VAL A 81 3.94 5.65 -4.02
CA VAL A 81 3.52 5.24 -2.68
C VAL A 81 2.86 6.47 -2.06
N SER A 82 1.53 6.50 -2.06
CA SER A 82 0.75 7.69 -1.71
C SER A 82 0.25 7.60 -0.27
N VAL A 83 0.54 8.61 0.54
CA VAL A 83 0.01 8.66 1.92
C VAL A 83 -1.49 8.95 1.88
N GLU A 84 -2.29 8.09 2.49
CA GLU A 84 -3.72 8.27 2.70
C GLU A 84 -4.01 8.14 4.20
N VAL A 85 -4.78 9.04 4.79
CA VAL A 85 -5.12 8.98 6.23
C VAL A 85 -6.61 9.18 6.42
N PHE A 86 -7.15 8.62 7.51
CA PHE A 86 -8.56 8.78 7.88
C PHE A 86 -8.72 9.53 9.22
N LYS A 87 -7.62 9.67 9.96
CA LYS A 87 -7.50 10.34 11.25
C LYS A 87 -6.55 11.52 11.12
N PHE A 88 -6.97 12.69 11.61
CA PHE A 88 -6.35 13.99 11.32
C PHE A 88 -5.99 14.77 12.60
N GLU A 89 -6.01 14.12 13.76
CA GLU A 89 -5.82 14.74 15.07
C GLU A 89 -4.47 15.48 15.20
N GLU A 90 -3.42 15.00 14.54
CA GLU A 90 -2.09 15.64 14.50
C GLU A 90 -2.02 16.87 13.59
N GLY A 91 -3.00 17.05 12.71
CA GLY A 91 -2.99 18.08 11.67
C GLY A 91 -2.18 17.69 10.42
N PRO A 92 -2.52 18.29 9.27
CA PRO A 92 -2.05 17.84 7.96
C PRO A 92 -0.52 17.95 7.80
N GLU A 93 0.10 18.99 8.37
CA GLU A 93 1.55 19.22 8.24
C GLU A 93 2.38 18.17 8.98
N VAL A 94 1.96 17.80 10.20
CA VAL A 94 2.63 16.79 11.01
C VAL A 94 2.50 15.43 10.36
N ILE A 95 1.29 15.08 9.91
CA ILE A 95 1.00 13.83 9.19
C ILE A 95 1.88 13.72 7.95
N ALA A 96 1.86 14.73 7.08
CA ALA A 96 2.62 14.69 5.84
C ALA A 96 4.13 14.57 6.10
N ARG A 97 4.67 15.35 7.05
CA ARG A 97 6.11 15.34 7.35
C ARG A 97 6.58 14.01 7.93
N GLN A 98 5.92 13.51 8.97
CA GLN A 98 6.35 12.29 9.66
C GLN A 98 6.17 11.05 8.79
N SER A 99 5.05 10.96 8.05
CA SER A 99 4.84 9.86 7.12
C SER A 99 5.86 9.86 5.98
N LEU A 100 6.19 11.03 5.42
CA LEU A 100 7.24 11.13 4.41
C LEU A 100 8.62 10.72 4.96
N ASP A 101 8.98 11.19 6.16
CA ASP A 101 10.26 10.86 6.79
C ASP A 101 10.37 9.37 7.09
N TYR A 102 9.29 8.73 7.56
CA TYR A 102 9.24 7.30 7.80
C TYR A 102 9.39 6.51 6.50
N LEU A 103 8.63 6.86 5.45
CA LEU A 103 8.73 6.20 4.15
C LEU A 103 10.12 6.37 3.53
N LYS A 104 10.74 7.55 3.61
CA LYS A 104 12.11 7.75 3.12
C LYS A 104 13.13 6.86 3.82
N LYS A 105 12.96 6.58 5.11
CA LYS A 105 13.85 5.70 5.87
C LYS A 105 13.67 4.24 5.48
N THR A 106 12.44 3.79 5.23
CA THR A 106 12.14 2.39 4.91
C THR A 106 12.35 2.04 3.42
N PHE A 107 12.29 3.03 2.53
CA PHE A 107 12.52 2.87 1.08
C PHE A 107 13.94 3.26 0.63
N ALA A 108 14.85 3.53 1.57
CA ALA A 108 16.25 3.86 1.29
C ALA A 108 17.05 2.67 0.70
#